data_AF-A0A4P9WBX4-F1
#
_entry.id   AF-A0A4P9WBX4-F1
#
_cell.length_a   1.000
_cell.length_b   1.000
_cell.length_c   1.000
_cell.angle_alpha   90.00
_cell.angle_beta   90.00
_cell.angle_gamma   90.00
#
_symmetry.space_group_name_H-M   'P 1'
#
loop_
_entity.id
_entity.type
_entity.pdbx_description
1 polymer ?
#
loop_
_entity_poly.entity_id
_entity_poly.type
_entity_poly.pdbx_seq_one_letter_code
_entity_poly.pdbx_strand_id
1 'polypeptide(L)'
;MRSTLLETTLLSLLCVGTSSAAPTGQQCIVAHTPGRDDFANANAAFTSSKTGGTVVFSAGIDYQVSSPIAATGLSIFFIDGTVTFPYNNANWNSQLPYWQIQGTNVHISGTGSVTTDGQLWWDN
;
A
#
# COMPACT_ATOMS: atom_id res chain seq x y z
N MET A 1 52.97 -29.33 31.74
CA MET A 1 52.58 -27.91 31.66
C MET A 1 52.80 -27.44 30.23
N ARG A 2 51.73 -27.20 29.47
CA ARG A 2 51.79 -26.64 28.12
C ARG A 2 50.58 -25.71 27.99
N SER A 3 50.86 -24.41 27.93
CA SER A 3 49.88 -23.35 27.76
C SER A 3 49.56 -23.23 26.27
N THR A 4 48.28 -23.23 25.91
CA THR A 4 47.82 -22.86 24.56
C THR A 4 46.80 -21.74 24.70
N LEU A 5 47.20 -20.56 24.23
CA LEU A 5 46.41 -19.34 24.19
C LEU A 5 45.21 -19.52 23.25
N LEU A 6 44.04 -19.18 23.75
CA LEU A 6 42.77 -19.18 23.02
C LEU A 6 42.67 -17.83 22.28
N GLU A 7 42.86 -17.82 20.96
CA GLU A 7 42.55 -16.65 20.14
C GLU A 7 41.08 -16.71 19.70
N THR A 8 40.24 -15.87 20.29
CA THR A 8 38.82 -15.77 19.96
C THR A 8 38.66 -14.84 18.76
N THR A 9 38.48 -15.39 17.55
CA THR A 9 38.14 -14.61 16.36
C THR A 9 36.66 -14.22 16.40
N LEU A 10 36.35 -12.94 16.58
CA LEU A 10 34.99 -12.40 16.55
C LEU A 10 34.58 -12.18 15.09
N LEU A 11 33.71 -13.04 14.56
CA LEU A 11 33.16 -12.91 13.21
C LEU A 11 31.90 -12.02 13.25
N SER A 12 32.05 -10.74 12.94
CA SER A 12 30.93 -9.81 12.80
C SER A 12 30.13 -10.14 11.53
N LEU A 13 28.95 -10.73 11.71
CA LEU A 13 28.00 -11.01 10.64
C LEU A 13 27.31 -9.71 10.23
N LEU A 14 27.78 -9.11 9.12
CA LEU A 14 27.16 -7.95 8.51
C LEU A 14 25.86 -8.40 7.84
N CYS A 15 24.73 -8.30 8.56
CA CYS A 15 23.41 -8.43 7.96
C CYS A 15 23.19 -7.22 7.03
N VAL A 16 23.63 -7.35 5.78
CA VAL A 16 23.21 -6.46 4.70
C VAL A 16 21.72 -6.74 4.51
N GLY A 17 20.88 -5.86 5.06
CA GLY A 17 19.46 -5.85 4.76
C GLY A 17 19.29 -5.65 3.27
N THR A 18 19.06 -6.73 2.52
CA THR A 18 18.71 -6.64 1.12
C THR A 18 17.32 -6.04 1.06
N SER A 19 17.25 -4.73 0.88
CA SER A 19 16.06 -4.06 0.36
C SER A 19 15.80 -4.66 -1.02
N SER A 20 15.06 -5.77 -1.07
CA SER A 20 14.65 -6.38 -2.33
C SER A 20 13.78 -5.37 -3.04
N ALA A 21 14.34 -4.71 -4.06
CA ALA A 21 13.52 -3.97 -4.99
C ALA A 21 12.49 -4.94 -5.59
N ALA A 22 11.22 -4.56 -5.60
CA ALA A 22 10.23 -5.25 -6.40
C ALA A 22 10.76 -5.36 -7.85
N PRO A 23 10.74 -6.54 -8.48
CA PRO A 23 11.11 -6.64 -9.88
C PRO A 23 10.26 -5.66 -10.70
N THR A 24 10.92 -4.88 -11.57
CA THR A 24 10.25 -3.96 -12.49
C THR A 24 9.17 -4.71 -13.27
N GLY A 25 7.93 -4.20 -13.22
CA GLY A 25 6.77 -4.84 -13.84
C GLY A 25 5.97 -5.79 -12.95
N GLN A 26 6.32 -5.94 -11.66
CA GLN A 26 5.47 -6.65 -10.70
C GLN A 26 4.11 -5.95 -10.57
N GLN A 27 3.03 -6.70 -10.77
CA GLN A 27 1.68 -6.25 -10.45
C GLN A 27 1.30 -6.68 -9.04
N CYS A 28 0.91 -5.73 -8.19
CA CYS A 28 0.33 -5.97 -6.88
C CYS A 28 -1.18 -5.76 -6.98
N ILE A 29 -1.89 -6.83 -7.32
CA ILE A 29 -3.35 -6.82 -7.39
C ILE A 29 -3.89 -6.71 -5.97
N VAL A 30 -4.76 -5.73 -5.73
CA VAL A 30 -5.44 -5.57 -4.44
C VAL A 30 -6.40 -6.74 -4.25
N ALA A 31 -6.21 -7.49 -3.18
CA ALA A 31 -7.14 -8.54 -2.79
C ALA A 31 -8.46 -7.92 -2.30
N HIS A 32 -9.59 -8.52 -2.67
CA HIS A 32 -10.92 -8.09 -2.26
C HIS A 32 -11.57 -9.14 -1.37
N THR A 33 -12.20 -8.69 -0.29
CA THR A 33 -13.07 -9.54 0.53
C THR A 33 -14.49 -8.98 0.55
N PRO A 34 -15.47 -9.66 -0.09
CA PRO A 34 -16.84 -9.16 -0.17
C PRO A 34 -17.44 -8.81 1.21
N GLY A 35 -18.01 -7.62 1.31
CA GLY A 35 -18.65 -7.12 2.53
C GLY A 35 -17.69 -6.80 3.68
N ARG A 36 -16.38 -6.68 3.42
CA ARG A 36 -15.37 -6.30 4.40
C ARG A 36 -14.55 -5.10 3.93
N ASP A 37 -13.89 -4.47 4.89
CA ASP A 37 -12.91 -3.43 4.64
C ASP A 37 -11.64 -4.02 3.99
N ASP A 38 -11.31 -3.51 2.81
CA ASP A 38 -10.15 -3.85 1.99
C ASP A 38 -8.93 -2.96 2.29
N PHE A 39 -9.02 -2.02 3.24
CA PHE A 39 -7.91 -1.13 3.61
C PHE A 39 -6.57 -1.87 3.82
N ALA A 40 -6.58 -2.96 4.60
CA ALA A 40 -5.38 -3.73 4.86
C ALA A 40 -4.79 -4.37 3.58
N ASN A 41 -5.65 -4.83 2.68
CA ASN A 41 -5.24 -5.41 1.40
C ASN A 41 -4.67 -4.35 0.46
N ALA A 42 -5.30 -3.18 0.38
CA ALA A 42 -4.82 -2.05 -0.40
C ALA A 42 -3.45 -1.56 0.11
N ASN A 43 -3.30 -1.41 1.44
CA ASN A 43 -2.05 -0.97 2.05
C ASN A 43 -0.91 -2.00 1.84
N ALA A 44 -1.22 -3.29 1.89
CA ALA A 44 -0.27 -4.35 1.56
C ALA A 44 0.20 -4.24 0.10
N ALA A 45 -0.73 -4.06 -0.85
CA ALA A 45 -0.40 -3.91 -2.27
C ALA A 45 0.49 -2.67 -2.54
N PHE A 46 0.17 -1.53 -1.93
CA PHE A 46 1.01 -0.33 -2.02
C PHE A 46 2.40 -0.56 -1.44
N THR A 47 2.49 -1.22 -0.28
CA THR A 47 3.78 -1.55 0.35
C THR A 47 4.63 -2.47 -0.52
N SER A 48 4.03 -3.49 -1.13
CA SER A 48 4.72 -4.39 -2.05
C SER A 48 5.15 -3.72 -3.37
N SER A 49 4.52 -2.60 -3.77
CA SER A 49 4.79 -1.90 -5.03
C SER A 49 5.80 -0.76 -4.96
N LYS A 50 6.33 -0.41 -3.78
CA LYS A 50 7.16 0.79 -3.56
C LYS A 50 8.47 0.86 -4.38
N THR A 51 8.84 -0.19 -5.11
CA THR A 51 10.09 -0.26 -5.90
C THR A 51 9.83 -0.54 -7.39
N GLY A 52 8.90 0.22 -7.99
CA GLY A 52 8.62 0.12 -9.43
C GLY A 52 7.62 -0.98 -9.79
N GLY A 53 6.88 -1.47 -8.79
CA GLY A 53 5.69 -2.28 -9.00
C GLY A 53 4.49 -1.40 -9.35
N THR A 54 3.44 -2.05 -9.84
CA THR A 54 2.17 -1.42 -10.20
C THR A 54 1.06 -1.97 -9.32
N VAL A 55 0.36 -1.11 -8.58
CA VAL A 55 -0.86 -1.53 -7.87
C VAL A 55 -2.04 -1.59 -8.84
N VAL A 56 -2.89 -2.60 -8.71
CA VAL A 56 -4.07 -2.77 -9.57
C VAL A 56 -5.32 -3.03 -8.73
N PHE A 57 -6.31 -2.14 -8.84
CA PHE A 57 -7.69 -2.40 -8.44
C PHE A 57 -8.44 -2.97 -9.64
N SER A 58 -8.84 -4.24 -9.56
CA SER A 58 -9.31 -4.99 -10.72
C SER A 58 -10.72 -4.59 -11.17
N ALA A 59 -10.97 -4.65 -12.48
CA ALA A 59 -12.27 -4.39 -13.08
C ALA A 59 -13.39 -5.26 -12.48
N GLY A 60 -14.58 -4.66 -12.34
CA GLY A 60 -15.77 -5.34 -11.84
C GLY A 60 -15.78 -5.59 -10.32
N ILE A 61 -14.79 -5.08 -9.59
CA ILE A 61 -14.71 -5.18 -8.13
C ILE A 61 -14.97 -3.81 -7.51
N ASP A 62 -15.79 -3.78 -6.47
CA ASP A 62 -16.01 -2.62 -5.60
C ASP A 62 -15.24 -2.82 -4.28
N TYR A 63 -14.10 -2.14 -4.17
CA TYR A 63 -13.21 -2.19 -3.03
C TYR A 63 -13.67 -1.21 -1.96
N GLN A 64 -13.94 -1.71 -0.76
CA GLN A 64 -14.40 -0.89 0.35
C GLN A 64 -13.22 -0.48 1.21
N VAL A 65 -12.85 0.80 1.24
CA VAL A 65 -11.68 1.30 1.99
C VAL A 65 -12.14 2.24 3.09
N SER A 66 -12.31 1.69 4.29
CA SER A 66 -12.94 2.39 5.44
C SER A 66 -11.95 3.22 6.27
N SER A 67 -10.73 3.43 5.79
CA SER A 67 -9.68 4.19 6.49
C SER A 67 -8.77 4.93 5.52
N PRO A 68 -8.17 6.08 5.93
CA PRO A 68 -7.28 6.84 5.06
C PRO A 68 -6.09 6.02 4.56
N ILE A 69 -5.87 6.03 3.24
CA ILE A 69 -4.68 5.43 2.65
C ILE A 69 -3.57 6.49 2.57
N ALA A 70 -2.42 6.18 3.18
CA ALA A 70 -1.18 6.94 3.01
C ALA A 70 -0.17 6.11 2.23
N ALA A 71 -0.14 6.28 0.91
CA ALA A 71 0.72 5.51 0.03
C ALA A 71 1.93 6.35 -0.41
N THR A 72 3.12 5.93 0.03
CA THR A 72 4.40 6.62 -0.24
C THR A 72 5.33 5.76 -1.08
N GLY A 73 6.21 6.40 -1.86
CA GLY A 73 7.19 5.71 -2.71
C GLY A 73 6.58 5.04 -3.93
N LEU A 74 5.40 5.51 -4.38
CA LEU A 74 4.75 4.93 -5.55
C LEU A 74 5.28 5.53 -6.85
N SER A 75 5.09 4.78 -7.93
CA SER A 75 5.37 5.22 -9.30
C SER A 75 4.16 5.03 -10.22
N ILE A 76 3.47 3.88 -10.16
CA ILE A 76 2.36 3.59 -11.07
C ILE A 76 1.26 2.82 -10.31
N PHE A 77 0.00 3.16 -10.58
CA PHE A 77 -1.11 2.27 -10.25
C PHE A 77 -2.32 2.46 -11.18
N PHE A 78 -3.11 1.38 -11.29
CA PHE A 78 -4.31 1.29 -12.10
C PHE A 78 -5.56 1.13 -11.24
N ILE A 79 -6.59 1.91 -11.56
CA ILE A 79 -7.94 1.75 -11.01
C ILE A 79 -8.86 1.35 -12.17
N ASP A 80 -9.14 0.06 -12.30
CA ASP A 80 -10.10 -0.46 -13.29
C ASP A 80 -11.43 -0.89 -12.64
N GLY A 81 -11.42 -1.15 -11.33
CA GLY A 81 -12.62 -1.33 -10.51
C GLY A 81 -13.14 -0.02 -9.91
N THR A 82 -13.95 -0.15 -8.86
CA THR A 82 -14.39 0.99 -8.04
C THR A 82 -13.68 0.94 -6.71
N VAL A 83 -13.11 2.08 -6.28
CA VAL A 83 -12.61 2.28 -4.92
C VAL A 83 -13.60 3.16 -4.18
N THR A 84 -14.29 2.58 -3.22
CA THR A 84 -15.29 3.24 -2.39
C THR A 84 -14.68 3.59 -1.04
N PHE A 85 -14.69 4.88 -0.70
CA PHE A 85 -14.40 5.38 0.65
C PHE A 85 -15.74 5.66 1.34
N PRO A 86 -16.31 4.69 2.07
CA PRO A 86 -17.66 4.82 2.59
C PRO A 86 -17.74 5.91 3.66
N TYR A 87 -18.91 6.55 3.75
CA TYR A 87 -19.20 7.49 4.82
C TYR A 87 -19.06 6.81 6.19
N ASN A 88 -18.18 7.35 7.03
CA ASN A 88 -17.93 6.82 8.38
C ASN A 88 -17.32 7.89 9.30
N ASN A 89 -18.14 8.80 9.81
CA ASN A 89 -17.68 9.93 10.63
C ASN A 89 -16.83 9.55 11.87
N ALA A 90 -16.93 8.31 12.38
CA ALA A 90 -16.15 7.83 13.51
C ALA A 90 -14.70 7.47 13.15
N ASN A 91 -14.45 7.05 11.90
CA ASN A 91 -13.15 6.54 11.46
C ASN A 91 -12.35 7.52 10.59
N TRP A 92 -12.98 8.61 10.15
CA TRP A 92 -12.35 9.60 9.27
C TRP A 92 -11.86 10.81 10.06
N ASN A 93 -10.54 11.01 10.05
CA ASN A 93 -9.92 12.23 10.58
C ASN A 93 -10.10 13.37 9.56
N SER A 94 -10.81 14.43 9.94
CA SER A 94 -11.10 15.59 9.08
C SER A 94 -9.86 16.38 8.62
N GLN A 95 -8.70 16.12 9.22
CA GLN A 95 -7.42 16.72 8.84
C GLN A 95 -6.66 15.89 7.81
N LEU A 96 -7.11 14.67 7.49
CA LEU A 96 -6.44 13.77 6.56
C LEU A 96 -7.28 13.58 5.29
N PRO A 97 -6.64 13.52 4.11
CA PRO A 97 -7.35 13.14 2.90
C PRO A 97 -7.75 11.66 2.95
N TYR A 98 -8.81 11.28 2.22
CA TYR A 98 -9.16 9.86 2.00
C TYR A 98 -7.98 9.05 1.47
N TRP A 99 -7.23 9.66 0.56
CA TRP A 99 -6.11 9.02 -0.10
C TRP A 99 -4.99 10.04 -0.31
N GLN A 100 -3.89 9.85 0.41
CA GLN A 100 -2.64 10.55 0.19
C GLN A 100 -1.71 9.69 -0.67
N ILE A 101 -1.22 10.29 -1.76
CA ILE A 101 -0.36 9.63 -2.73
C ILE A 101 0.91 10.45 -2.88
N GLN A 102 2.05 9.82 -2.61
CA GLN A 102 3.34 10.46 -2.68
C GLN A 102 4.36 9.55 -3.38
N GLY A 103 5.10 10.12 -4.32
CA GLY A 103 6.11 9.39 -5.08
C GLY A 103 6.80 10.28 -6.10
N THR A 104 7.61 9.66 -6.96
CA THR A 104 8.30 10.33 -8.06
C THR A 104 7.68 9.88 -9.38
N ASN A 105 7.28 10.83 -10.23
CA ASN A 105 6.63 10.56 -11.50
C ASN A 105 5.43 9.60 -11.35
N VAL A 106 4.50 9.95 -10.45
CA VAL A 106 3.33 9.12 -10.16
C VAL A 106 2.37 9.15 -11.34
N HIS A 107 2.04 7.98 -11.87
CA HIS A 107 1.01 7.79 -12.89
C HIS A 107 -0.19 7.05 -12.30
N ILE A 108 -1.36 7.67 -12.43
CA ILE A 108 -2.66 7.10 -12.08
C ILE A 108 -3.44 6.96 -13.37
N SER A 109 -3.92 5.77 -13.66
CA SER A 109 -4.71 5.52 -14.87
C SER A 109 -5.68 4.35 -14.65
N GLY A 110 -6.44 3.99 -15.68
CA GLY A 110 -7.44 2.94 -15.62
C GLY A 110 -8.82 3.43 -16.06
N THR A 111 -9.75 2.49 -16.12
CA THR A 111 -11.13 2.72 -16.61
C THR A 111 -12.18 2.80 -15.50
N GLY A 112 -11.74 2.63 -14.26
CA GLY A 112 -12.57 2.55 -13.07
C GLY A 112 -12.90 3.90 -12.45
N SER A 113 -13.29 3.87 -11.18
CA SER A 113 -13.75 5.04 -10.45
C SER A 113 -13.29 5.07 -9.00
N VAL A 114 -13.29 6.27 -8.42
CA VAL A 114 -13.19 6.50 -6.98
C VAL A 114 -14.45 7.22 -6.54
N THR A 115 -15.09 6.75 -5.47
CA THR A 115 -16.27 7.39 -4.88
C THR A 115 -16.09 7.51 -3.37
N THR A 116 -16.66 8.57 -2.76
CA THR A 116 -16.38 8.93 -1.36
C THR A 116 -17.63 9.29 -0.55
N ASP A 117 -18.82 8.80 -0.95
CA ASP A 117 -20.10 9.10 -0.29
C ASP A 117 -20.30 10.59 0.05
N GLY A 118 -19.82 11.48 -0.83
CA GLY A 118 -19.69 12.91 -0.53
C GLY A 118 -20.99 13.58 -0.11
N GLN A 119 -22.14 13.09 -0.61
CA GLN A 119 -23.45 13.60 -0.20
C GLN A 119 -23.73 13.39 1.30
N LEU A 120 -23.40 12.21 1.85
CA LEU A 120 -23.59 11.94 3.27
C LEU A 120 -22.71 12.85 4.15
N TRP A 121 -21.57 13.30 3.64
CA TRP A 121 -20.73 14.31 4.29
C TRP A 121 -21.28 15.73 4.22
N TRP A 122 -22.02 16.09 3.18
CA TRP A 122 -22.68 17.39 3.11
C TRP A 122 -23.93 17.45 3.98
N ASP A 123 -24.61 16.32 4.15
CA ASP A 123 -25.87 16.24 4.89
C ASP A 123 -25.68 16.19 6.42
N ASN A 124 -24.45 15.94 6.92
CA ASN A 124 -24.14 15.75 8.35
C ASN A 124 -22.99 16.65 8.81
#